data_AF-A0A1V6SE40-F1
#
_entry.id   AF-A0A1V6SE40-F1
#
_cell.length_a   1.000
_cell.length_b   1.000
_cell.length_c   1.000
_cell.angle_alpha   90.00
_cell.angle_beta   90.00
_cell.angle_gamma   90.00
#
_symmetry.space_group_name_H-M   'P 1'
#
loop_
_entity.id
_entity.type
_entity.pdbx_description
1 polymer ?
#
loop_
_entity_poly.entity_id
_entity_poly.type
_entity_poly.pdbx_seq_one_letter_code
_entity_poly.pdbx_strand_id
1 'polypeptide(L)'
;MGDRERTWTAEGQSTPWPRALPQKLQQARILTWGYDAYFMSKPEVSSNGLVDHATNLLANLTSDRESCNASSRPLIFVAHSLGGLVWKATILLSRDNPETLFQSVFHALKGVVFMGTLHKGAWMADWAKIPVTTFGFGKSTNIKLLNVLKRVNQLLESIQGDFSAMKAGSKSGRNHDSSNDADRACLKDLYTTDPRDDKRRIEKVKGGPLKDSYRWTFDNDQFKQWRYEKQTQLLWVKGDPGQGKKLLLCGIIKEVDQSTSKYVAVSFFFCQATDTRLNHAAAVIRGLIYNLVDQQPHLISHVRRQYDKSGRKGFEDVNAWEALSKIFIDMLEDSLLHSIYVIINALDECTKDLDLLLDLVTQKSSVYPHVKWIVSSRSWTVIGEALEAATQKATLSLGLNEKSTAEAKKYKAETRDAISQHLLSNAQGTFLWVALVCEELANAARWRNSSACSLLTAFPAGLEYLYYRMIEQVRKSEDAGFCKRILGIVLLVYRPVTLAELPALVEIPEYIT
;
A
#
# COMPACT_ATOMS: atom_id res chain seq x y z
N MET A 1 -1.70 -15.94 -27.94
CA MET A 1 -2.84 -15.20 -27.35
C MET A 1 -3.05 -13.93 -28.18
N GLY A 2 -4.28 -13.40 -28.25
CA GLY A 2 -4.55 -12.13 -28.95
C GLY A 2 -4.97 -12.28 -30.42
N ASP A 3 -5.15 -13.49 -30.94
CA ASP A 3 -5.61 -13.70 -32.32
C ASP A 3 -7.09 -13.30 -32.49
N ARG A 4 -7.41 -12.55 -33.55
CA ARG A 4 -8.76 -11.99 -33.76
C ARG A 4 -9.84 -13.02 -34.10
N GLU A 5 -9.48 -14.25 -34.48
CA GLU A 5 -10.44 -15.32 -34.81
C GLU A 5 -10.31 -16.50 -33.85
N ARG A 6 -9.10 -17.05 -33.70
CA ARG A 6 -8.84 -18.24 -32.86
C ARG A 6 -9.22 -18.03 -31.40
N THR A 7 -9.09 -16.81 -30.87
CA THR A 7 -9.48 -16.49 -29.48
C THR A 7 -10.97 -16.69 -29.25
N TRP A 8 -11.79 -16.58 -30.30
CA TRP A 8 -13.24 -16.63 -30.24
C TRP A 8 -13.83 -17.90 -30.87
N THR A 9 -13.00 -18.89 -31.20
CA THR A 9 -13.41 -20.19 -31.74
C THR A 9 -13.32 -21.26 -30.67
N ALA A 10 -14.42 -21.97 -30.41
CA ALA A 10 -14.43 -23.07 -29.45
C ALA A 10 -13.69 -24.31 -30.00
N GLU A 11 -13.20 -25.18 -29.11
CA GLU A 11 -12.53 -26.41 -29.49
C GLU A 11 -13.45 -27.31 -30.35
N GLY A 12 -12.93 -27.81 -31.47
CA GLY A 12 -13.70 -28.61 -32.44
C GLY A 12 -14.61 -27.80 -33.36
N GLN A 13 -14.67 -26.47 -33.26
CA GLN A 13 -15.43 -25.60 -34.16
C GLN A 13 -14.53 -24.94 -35.21
N SER A 14 -15.06 -24.75 -36.43
CA SER A 14 -14.33 -24.13 -37.55
C SER A 14 -14.52 -22.62 -37.65
N THR A 15 -15.52 -22.05 -36.95
CA THR A 15 -15.87 -20.63 -37.03
C THR A 15 -15.99 -19.98 -35.65
N PRO A 16 -15.55 -18.71 -35.49
CA PRO A 16 -15.64 -18.01 -34.22
C PRO A 16 -17.08 -17.59 -33.92
N TRP A 17 -17.50 -17.70 -32.67
CA TRP A 17 -18.89 -17.42 -32.26
C TRP A 17 -19.40 -16.00 -32.59
N PRO A 18 -18.56 -14.93 -32.65
CA PRO A 18 -19.03 -13.60 -33.06
C PRO A 18 -19.60 -13.59 -34.49
N ARG A 19 -19.23 -14.53 -35.37
CA ARG A 19 -19.81 -14.64 -36.73
C ARG A 19 -21.27 -15.09 -36.72
N ALA A 20 -21.77 -15.67 -35.63
CA ALA A 20 -23.18 -16.02 -35.48
C ALA A 20 -24.04 -14.85 -34.97
N LEU A 21 -23.43 -13.78 -34.43
CA LEU A 21 -24.15 -12.63 -33.87
C LEU A 21 -24.96 -11.82 -34.90
N PRO A 22 -24.51 -11.59 -36.16
CA PRO A 22 -25.28 -10.81 -37.13
C PRO A 22 -26.69 -11.37 -37.39
N GLN A 23 -26.89 -12.68 -37.24
CA GLN A 23 -28.21 -13.31 -37.38
C GLN A 23 -29.19 -12.87 -36.27
N LYS A 24 -28.67 -12.56 -35.08
CA LYS A 24 -29.46 -12.16 -33.90
C LYS A 24 -29.45 -10.64 -33.66
N LEU A 25 -28.43 -9.94 -34.15
CA LEU A 25 -28.20 -8.50 -33.97
C LEU A 25 -28.05 -7.81 -35.33
N GLN A 26 -29.12 -7.81 -36.13
CA GLN A 26 -29.08 -7.32 -37.52
C GLN A 26 -28.72 -5.84 -37.66
N GLN A 27 -28.90 -5.05 -36.60
CA GLN A 27 -28.55 -3.62 -36.56
C GLN A 27 -27.13 -3.34 -36.03
N ALA A 28 -26.40 -4.37 -35.60
CA ALA A 28 -25.06 -4.22 -35.03
C ALA A 28 -23.98 -4.65 -36.03
N ARG A 29 -22.96 -3.80 -36.22
CA ARG A 29 -21.73 -4.19 -36.91
C ARG A 29 -20.82 -4.92 -35.93
N ILE A 30 -20.41 -6.14 -36.29
CA ILE A 30 -19.50 -6.97 -35.48
C ILE A 30 -18.09 -6.87 -36.06
N LEU A 31 -17.12 -6.50 -35.21
CA LEU A 31 -15.70 -6.38 -35.57
C LEU A 31 -14.88 -7.22 -34.59
N THR A 32 -13.78 -7.79 -35.08
CA THR A 32 -12.78 -8.43 -34.24
C THR A 32 -11.42 -7.76 -34.44
N TRP A 33 -10.72 -7.56 -33.34
CA TRP A 33 -9.39 -6.99 -33.33
C TRP A 33 -8.43 -7.94 -32.62
N GLY A 34 -7.18 -7.98 -33.07
CA GLY A 34 -6.15 -8.86 -32.53
C GLY A 34 -4.80 -8.17 -32.42
N TYR A 35 -3.93 -8.75 -31.60
CA TYR A 35 -2.59 -8.25 -31.30
C TYR A 35 -1.61 -9.40 -31.08
N ASP A 36 -0.32 -9.14 -31.30
CA ASP A 36 0.73 -10.12 -31.05
C ASP A 36 1.12 -10.14 -29.56
N ALA A 37 0.58 -11.11 -28.82
CA ALA A 37 0.93 -11.30 -27.41
C ALA A 37 2.41 -11.74 -27.20
N TYR A 38 3.13 -12.19 -28.23
CA TYR A 38 4.55 -12.54 -28.12
C TYR A 38 5.43 -11.29 -27.98
N PHE A 39 5.05 -10.18 -28.62
CA PHE A 39 5.76 -8.91 -28.54
C PHE A 39 5.80 -8.32 -27.12
N MET A 40 4.77 -8.62 -26.31
CA MET A 40 4.70 -8.25 -24.89
C MET A 40 5.69 -9.02 -23.99
N SER A 41 6.38 -10.04 -24.52
CA SER A 41 7.30 -10.91 -23.76
C SER A 41 8.79 -10.67 -23.98
N LYS A 42 9.17 -9.71 -24.84
CA LYS A 42 10.57 -9.37 -25.12
C LYS A 42 11.18 -8.45 -24.04
N PRO A 43 12.41 -8.72 -23.56
CA PRO A 43 13.04 -7.96 -22.47
C PRO A 43 13.25 -6.46 -22.74
N GLU A 44 13.45 -6.08 -24.01
CA GLU A 44 13.82 -4.71 -24.43
C GLU A 44 12.61 -3.77 -24.64
N VAL A 45 11.37 -4.26 -24.59
CA VAL A 45 10.16 -3.50 -25.00
C VAL A 45 9.13 -3.36 -23.85
N SER A 46 9.57 -3.55 -22.61
CA SER A 46 8.75 -4.06 -21.51
C SER A 46 7.68 -3.13 -20.87
N SER A 47 7.63 -1.84 -21.21
CA SER A 47 6.54 -0.91 -20.83
C SER A 47 5.78 -0.36 -22.03
N ASN A 48 6.45 -0.21 -23.18
CA ASN A 48 5.88 0.37 -24.38
C ASN A 48 4.87 -0.58 -25.04
N GLY A 49 5.07 -1.90 -25.00
CA GLY A 49 4.20 -2.84 -25.74
C GLY A 49 2.70 -2.79 -25.39
N LEU A 50 2.31 -2.61 -24.11
CA LEU A 50 0.88 -2.50 -23.74
C LEU A 50 0.27 -1.18 -24.24
N VAL A 51 1.00 -0.07 -24.05
CA VAL A 51 0.57 1.27 -24.48
C VAL A 51 0.54 1.34 -26.00
N ASP A 52 1.52 0.75 -26.68
CA ASP A 52 1.58 0.65 -28.15
C ASP A 52 0.37 -0.11 -28.70
N HIS A 53 0.02 -1.27 -28.11
CA HIS A 53 -1.20 -1.98 -28.49
C HIS A 53 -2.46 -1.17 -28.21
N ALA A 54 -2.49 -0.39 -27.13
CA ALA A 54 -3.62 0.46 -26.79
C ALA A 54 -3.80 1.64 -27.75
N THR A 55 -2.69 2.29 -28.11
CA THR A 55 -2.60 3.35 -29.12
C THR A 55 -2.98 2.82 -30.50
N ASN A 56 -2.48 1.65 -30.88
CA ASN A 56 -2.83 1.00 -32.15
C ASN A 56 -4.31 0.62 -32.20
N LEU A 57 -4.88 0.09 -31.11
CA LEU A 57 -6.31 -0.19 -31.05
C LEU A 57 -7.13 1.10 -31.17
N LEU A 58 -6.72 2.16 -30.47
CA LEU A 58 -7.38 3.45 -30.53
C LEU A 58 -7.35 4.03 -31.96
N ALA A 59 -6.19 4.08 -32.59
CA ALA A 59 -6.01 4.60 -33.95
C ALA A 59 -6.81 3.81 -35.00
N ASN A 60 -6.74 2.47 -34.95
CA ASN A 60 -7.51 1.61 -35.86
C ASN A 60 -9.01 1.81 -35.68
N LEU A 61 -9.49 1.90 -34.44
CA LEU A 61 -10.91 2.09 -34.15
C LEU A 61 -11.39 3.49 -34.58
N THR A 62 -10.59 4.54 -34.36
CA THR A 62 -10.90 5.90 -34.82
C THR A 62 -11.00 5.95 -36.35
N SER A 63 -10.02 5.38 -37.07
CA SER A 63 -10.00 5.37 -38.54
C SER A 63 -11.17 4.56 -39.15
N ASP A 64 -11.50 3.40 -38.59
CA ASP A 64 -12.66 2.58 -39.01
C ASP A 64 -14.01 3.30 -38.75
N ARG A 65 -14.07 4.15 -37.73
CA ARG A 65 -15.26 4.96 -37.44
C ARG A 65 -15.38 6.16 -38.36
N GLU A 66 -14.28 6.84 -38.64
CA GLU A 66 -14.25 7.98 -39.56
C GLU A 66 -14.61 7.55 -40.99
N SER A 67 -13.95 6.51 -41.51
CA SER A 67 -14.18 5.99 -42.86
C SER A 67 -15.63 5.53 -43.10
N CYS A 68 -16.35 5.19 -42.03
CA CYS A 68 -17.74 4.72 -42.10
C CYS A 68 -18.75 5.76 -41.58
N ASN A 69 -18.34 7.02 -41.37
CA ASN A 69 -19.14 8.09 -40.78
C ASN A 69 -19.92 7.65 -39.52
N ALA A 70 -19.23 6.90 -38.66
CA ALA A 70 -19.81 6.21 -37.51
C ALA A 70 -19.37 6.80 -36.16
N SER A 71 -18.84 8.03 -36.14
CA SER A 71 -18.25 8.65 -34.94
C SER A 71 -19.23 8.81 -33.76
N SER A 72 -20.54 8.91 -34.01
CA SER A 72 -21.59 8.94 -32.98
C SER A 72 -22.21 7.57 -32.68
N ARG A 73 -21.88 6.52 -33.46
CA ARG A 73 -22.50 5.20 -33.34
C ARG A 73 -22.09 4.54 -32.01
N PRO A 74 -23.04 4.05 -31.19
CA PRO A 74 -22.77 3.36 -29.94
C PRO A 74 -21.75 2.21 -30.08
N LEU A 75 -20.85 2.10 -29.10
CA LEU A 75 -19.84 1.04 -29.01
C LEU A 75 -20.11 0.13 -27.82
N ILE A 76 -20.04 -1.18 -28.06
CA ILE A 76 -19.96 -2.20 -27.01
C ILE A 76 -18.68 -2.99 -27.25
N PHE A 77 -17.84 -3.12 -26.23
CA PHE A 77 -16.57 -3.83 -26.33
C PHE A 77 -16.62 -5.15 -25.56
N VAL A 78 -16.12 -6.23 -26.16
CA VAL A 78 -15.97 -7.52 -25.47
C VAL A 78 -14.49 -7.86 -25.45
N ALA A 79 -13.90 -7.88 -24.25
CA ALA A 79 -12.48 -8.10 -24.06
C ALA A 79 -12.22 -9.43 -23.34
N HIS A 80 -11.21 -10.16 -23.79
CA HIS A 80 -10.80 -11.42 -23.19
C HIS A 80 -9.37 -11.35 -22.64
N SER A 81 -9.14 -11.88 -21.43
CA SER A 81 -7.82 -12.03 -20.82
C SER A 81 -7.01 -10.71 -20.84
N LEU A 82 -5.77 -10.75 -21.32
CA LEU A 82 -4.86 -9.60 -21.45
C LEU A 82 -5.41 -8.50 -22.38
N GLY A 83 -6.29 -8.83 -23.33
CA GLY A 83 -6.95 -7.84 -24.19
C GLY A 83 -7.86 -6.87 -23.43
N GLY A 84 -8.34 -7.26 -22.24
CA GLY A 84 -9.06 -6.33 -21.37
C GLY A 84 -8.17 -5.30 -20.69
N LEU A 85 -6.86 -5.55 -20.58
CA LEU A 85 -5.89 -4.56 -20.11
C LEU A 85 -5.55 -3.56 -21.22
N VAL A 86 -5.38 -4.06 -22.46
CA VAL A 86 -5.24 -3.22 -23.66
C VAL A 86 -6.44 -2.28 -23.78
N TRP A 87 -7.66 -2.79 -23.64
CA TRP A 87 -8.88 -1.97 -23.70
C TRP A 87 -8.95 -0.90 -22.60
N LYS A 88 -8.61 -1.24 -21.35
CA LYS A 88 -8.58 -0.25 -20.25
C LYS A 88 -7.58 0.87 -20.55
N ALA A 89 -6.42 0.54 -21.11
CA ALA A 89 -5.44 1.55 -21.54
C ALA A 89 -6.01 2.42 -22.69
N THR A 90 -6.58 1.79 -23.72
CA THR A 90 -7.18 2.46 -24.88
C THR A 90 -8.24 3.48 -24.49
N ILE A 91 -9.15 3.13 -23.57
CA ILE A 91 -10.25 4.01 -23.21
C ILE A 91 -9.81 5.20 -22.34
N LEU A 92 -8.75 5.02 -21.54
CA LEU A 92 -8.11 6.13 -20.82
C LEU A 92 -7.38 7.06 -21.78
N LEU A 93 -6.59 6.51 -22.72
CA LEU A 93 -5.94 7.27 -23.78
C LEU A 93 -6.95 8.06 -24.63
N SER A 94 -8.13 7.49 -24.88
CA SER A 94 -9.22 8.18 -25.58
C SER A 94 -9.84 9.29 -24.73
N ARG A 95 -10.16 9.03 -23.45
CA ARG A 95 -10.76 10.02 -22.54
C ARG A 95 -9.92 11.29 -22.44
N ASP A 96 -8.62 11.10 -22.23
CA ASP A 96 -7.66 12.16 -21.92
C ASP A 96 -7.02 12.72 -23.20
N ASN A 97 -7.48 12.30 -24.38
CA ASN A 97 -6.95 12.78 -25.65
C ASN A 97 -7.43 14.21 -25.94
N PRO A 98 -6.53 15.15 -26.29
CA PRO A 98 -6.93 16.50 -26.67
C PRO A 98 -7.62 16.56 -28.04
N GLU A 99 -7.38 15.57 -28.91
CA GLU A 99 -7.99 15.53 -30.24
C GLU A 99 -9.40 14.92 -30.20
N THR A 100 -10.39 15.69 -30.67
CA THR A 100 -11.81 15.33 -30.62
C THR A 100 -12.14 14.02 -31.33
N LEU A 101 -11.38 13.69 -32.38
CA LEU A 101 -11.54 12.45 -33.15
C LEU A 101 -11.21 11.23 -32.29
N PHE A 102 -10.10 11.26 -31.57
CA PHE A 102 -9.68 10.20 -30.66
C PHE A 102 -10.55 10.15 -29.39
N GLN A 103 -11.01 11.31 -28.90
CA GLN A 103 -11.93 11.38 -27.76
C GLN A 103 -13.34 10.86 -28.08
N SER A 104 -13.74 10.84 -29.35
CA SER A 104 -15.06 10.35 -29.77
C SER A 104 -15.31 8.88 -29.40
N VAL A 105 -14.26 8.06 -29.36
CA VAL A 105 -14.34 6.64 -28.96
C VAL A 105 -14.83 6.50 -27.52
N PHE A 106 -14.36 7.35 -26.61
CA PHE A 106 -14.82 7.40 -25.23
C PHE A 106 -16.29 7.76 -25.13
N HIS A 107 -16.73 8.82 -25.81
CA HIS A 107 -18.12 9.29 -25.77
C HIS A 107 -19.11 8.30 -26.41
N ALA A 108 -18.65 7.54 -27.39
CA ALA A 108 -19.46 6.53 -28.05
C ALA A 108 -19.61 5.22 -27.26
N LEU A 109 -18.74 4.96 -26.28
CA LEU A 109 -18.79 3.75 -25.47
C LEU A 109 -20.07 3.67 -24.63
N LYS A 110 -20.87 2.62 -24.83
CA LYS A 110 -22.08 2.31 -24.04
C LYS A 110 -21.93 1.11 -23.13
N GLY A 111 -20.98 0.22 -23.39
CA GLY A 111 -20.77 -0.95 -22.55
C GLY A 111 -19.45 -1.67 -22.82
N VAL A 112 -18.97 -2.37 -21.79
CA VAL A 112 -17.83 -3.29 -21.91
C VAL A 112 -18.11 -4.58 -21.14
N VAL A 113 -17.81 -5.71 -21.77
CA VAL A 113 -17.84 -7.05 -21.18
C VAL A 113 -16.41 -7.56 -21.06
N PHE A 114 -16.02 -7.97 -19.86
CA PHE A 114 -14.70 -8.53 -19.60
C PHE A 114 -14.81 -10.03 -19.33
N MET A 115 -14.09 -10.85 -20.08
CA MET A 115 -14.06 -12.31 -19.97
C MET A 115 -12.66 -12.76 -19.57
N GLY A 116 -12.49 -13.24 -18.33
CA GLY A 116 -11.18 -13.67 -17.84
C GLY A 116 -10.12 -12.56 -17.77
N THR A 117 -10.52 -11.29 -17.83
CA THR A 117 -9.64 -10.13 -17.65
C THR A 117 -9.34 -9.94 -16.16
N LEU A 118 -8.09 -9.61 -15.84
CA LEU A 118 -7.66 -9.37 -14.46
C LEU A 118 -8.19 -8.01 -13.94
N HIS A 119 -8.89 -8.01 -12.81
CA HIS A 119 -9.39 -6.83 -12.07
C HIS A 119 -9.00 -6.96 -10.58
N LYS A 120 -8.53 -5.89 -9.91
CA LYS A 120 -8.15 -5.74 -8.47
C LYS A 120 -8.10 -7.00 -7.55
N GLY A 121 -6.99 -7.14 -6.80
CA GLY A 121 -7.02 -7.43 -5.35
C GLY A 121 -6.96 -8.87 -4.81
N ALA A 122 -7.33 -9.90 -5.57
CA ALA A 122 -7.27 -11.31 -5.12
C ALA A 122 -6.12 -12.12 -5.76
N TRP A 123 -5.03 -11.45 -6.09
CA TRP A 123 -4.16 -11.87 -7.20
C TRP A 123 -3.34 -13.17 -6.96
N MET A 124 -3.06 -13.56 -5.71
CA MET A 124 -2.38 -14.84 -5.44
C MET A 124 -3.34 -15.98 -5.05
N ALA A 125 -4.43 -15.67 -4.35
CA ALA A 125 -5.29 -16.68 -3.75
C ALA A 125 -6.23 -17.34 -4.75
N ASP A 126 -6.65 -16.62 -5.80
CA ASP A 126 -7.62 -17.15 -6.76
C ASP A 126 -6.97 -17.74 -8.00
N TRP A 127 -5.78 -17.31 -8.40
CA TRP A 127 -5.06 -17.89 -9.54
C TRP A 127 -4.43 -19.25 -9.21
N ALA A 128 -3.96 -19.45 -7.98
CA ALA A 128 -3.48 -20.75 -7.49
C ALA A 128 -4.60 -21.82 -7.41
N LYS A 129 -5.87 -21.40 -7.47
CA LYS A 129 -7.05 -22.28 -7.44
C LYS A 129 -7.59 -22.63 -8.82
N ILE A 130 -7.19 -21.95 -9.89
CA ILE A 130 -7.66 -22.27 -11.24
C ILE A 130 -6.84 -23.44 -11.79
N PRO A 131 -7.44 -24.61 -12.06
CA PRO A 131 -6.73 -25.74 -12.64
C PRO A 131 -6.12 -25.33 -13.99
N VAL A 132 -4.85 -25.68 -14.19
CA VAL A 132 -4.09 -25.42 -15.44
C VAL A 132 -4.79 -26.02 -16.67
N THR A 133 -5.71 -26.97 -16.47
CA THR A 133 -6.54 -27.60 -17.51
C THR A 133 -7.69 -26.74 -18.01
N THR A 134 -8.18 -25.75 -17.23
CA THR A 134 -9.36 -24.93 -17.60
C THR A 134 -9.09 -23.95 -18.75
N PHE A 135 -7.81 -23.71 -19.07
CA PHE A 135 -7.41 -22.79 -20.16
C PHE A 135 -6.95 -23.49 -21.45
N GLY A 136 -7.01 -24.82 -21.54
CA GLY A 136 -6.67 -25.53 -22.78
C GLY A 136 -5.22 -25.41 -23.24
N PHE A 137 -4.26 -25.17 -22.34
CA PHE A 137 -2.84 -25.01 -22.68
C PHE A 137 -1.95 -26.11 -22.07
N GLY A 138 -1.21 -26.80 -22.92
CA GLY A 138 -0.19 -27.78 -22.54
C GLY A 138 1.00 -27.17 -21.77
N LYS A 139 1.69 -28.03 -21.01
CA LYS A 139 2.59 -27.77 -19.87
C LYS A 139 3.82 -26.85 -20.07
N SER A 140 4.04 -26.17 -21.22
CA SER A 140 5.33 -25.51 -21.50
C SER A 140 5.32 -23.97 -21.63
N THR A 141 4.17 -23.31 -21.54
CA THR A 141 4.07 -21.85 -21.80
C THR A 141 4.06 -20.96 -20.55
N ASN A 142 4.12 -21.54 -19.34
CA ASN A 142 3.75 -20.87 -18.08
C ASN A 142 4.79 -19.89 -17.49
N ILE A 143 6.09 -20.04 -17.73
CA ILE A 143 7.10 -19.15 -17.13
C ILE A 143 7.13 -17.77 -17.82
N LYS A 144 6.85 -17.72 -19.12
CA LYS A 144 6.89 -16.48 -19.90
C LYS A 144 5.72 -15.55 -19.55
N LEU A 145 4.51 -16.08 -19.34
CA LEU A 145 3.33 -15.28 -18.97
C LEU A 145 3.46 -14.66 -17.56
N LEU A 146 4.02 -15.41 -16.60
CA LEU A 146 4.29 -14.94 -15.24
C LEU A 146 5.32 -13.80 -15.21
N ASN A 147 6.32 -13.84 -16.09
CA ASN A 147 7.32 -12.78 -16.21
C ASN A 147 6.77 -11.50 -16.88
N VAL A 148 5.82 -11.63 -17.81
CA VAL A 148 5.08 -10.49 -18.38
C VAL A 148 4.21 -9.84 -17.30
N LEU A 149 3.45 -10.64 -16.55
CA LEU A 149 2.54 -10.13 -15.51
C LEU A 149 3.27 -9.46 -14.33
N LYS A 150 4.45 -9.97 -13.93
CA LYS A 150 5.28 -9.33 -12.89
C LYS A 150 5.85 -7.97 -13.32
N ARG A 151 6.13 -7.77 -14.62
CA ARG A 151 6.73 -6.52 -15.14
C ARG A 151 5.69 -5.46 -15.49
N VAL A 152 4.53 -5.84 -16.00
CA VAL A 152 3.42 -4.91 -16.32
C VAL A 152 2.70 -4.43 -15.04
N ASN A 153 3.04 -4.96 -13.86
CA ASN A 153 2.34 -4.71 -12.59
C ASN A 153 2.25 -3.22 -12.18
N GLN A 154 3.30 -2.41 -12.41
CA GLN A 154 3.29 -0.98 -12.04
C GLN A 154 2.35 -0.14 -12.94
N LEU A 155 2.37 -0.38 -14.25
CA LEU A 155 1.47 0.30 -15.20
C LEU A 155 0.02 -0.18 -15.04
N LEU A 156 -0.17 -1.45 -14.67
CA LEU A 156 -1.50 -2.03 -14.44
C LEU A 156 -2.20 -1.45 -13.22
N GLU A 157 -1.47 -1.20 -12.13
CA GLU A 157 -2.05 -0.58 -10.93
C GLU A 157 -2.54 0.85 -11.23
N SER A 158 -1.77 1.61 -12.03
CA SER A 158 -2.15 2.94 -12.50
C SER A 158 -3.39 2.90 -13.43
N ILE A 159 -3.32 2.15 -14.54
CA ILE A 159 -4.43 2.01 -15.50
C ILE A 159 -5.71 1.49 -14.83
N GLN A 160 -5.59 0.57 -13.87
CA GLN A 160 -6.75 0.05 -13.15
C GLN A 160 -7.28 1.03 -12.10
N GLY A 161 -6.42 1.83 -11.47
CA GLY A 161 -6.79 2.95 -10.60
C GLY A 161 -7.60 3.98 -11.37
N ASP A 162 -7.08 4.44 -12.49
CA ASP A 162 -7.69 5.46 -13.34
C ASP A 162 -9.00 4.98 -13.97
N PHE A 163 -9.07 3.73 -14.42
CA PHE A 163 -10.29 3.12 -14.93
C PHE A 163 -11.36 2.93 -13.82
N SER A 164 -10.93 2.67 -12.58
CA SER A 164 -11.85 2.60 -11.43
C SER A 164 -12.37 3.99 -11.06
N ALA A 165 -11.53 5.01 -11.09
CA ALA A 165 -11.90 6.40 -10.87
C ALA A 165 -12.87 6.90 -11.97
N MET A 166 -12.63 6.52 -13.23
CA MET A 166 -13.54 6.79 -14.35
C MET A 166 -14.95 6.23 -14.10
N LYS A 167 -15.08 5.00 -13.60
CA LYS A 167 -16.40 4.41 -13.26
C LYS A 167 -17.10 5.17 -12.14
N ALA A 168 -16.34 5.68 -11.16
CA ALA A 168 -16.89 6.44 -10.04
C ALA A 168 -17.40 7.84 -10.47
N GLY A 169 -16.74 8.47 -11.45
CA GLY A 169 -17.08 9.81 -11.93
C GLY A 169 -18.31 9.93 -12.85
N SER A 170 -18.91 8.82 -13.31
CA SER A 170 -20.00 8.85 -14.31
C SER A 170 -21.42 9.01 -13.74
N LYS A 171 -21.58 9.34 -12.46
CA LYS A 171 -22.90 9.42 -11.78
C LYS A 171 -23.39 10.83 -11.42
N SER A 172 -22.78 11.91 -11.88
CA SER A 172 -23.29 13.26 -11.56
C SER A 172 -23.47 14.12 -12.80
N GLY A 173 -24.73 14.44 -13.11
CA GLY A 173 -25.09 15.41 -14.12
C GLY A 173 -24.85 16.84 -13.63
N ARG A 174 -24.00 17.56 -14.36
CA ARG A 174 -23.99 19.02 -14.63
C ARG A 174 -24.70 19.91 -13.60
N ASN A 175 -23.92 20.36 -12.59
CA ASN A 175 -23.96 21.71 -12.00
C ASN A 175 -22.86 21.96 -10.93
N HIS A 176 -21.75 21.20 -10.91
CA HIS A 176 -20.84 21.13 -9.74
C HIS A 176 -19.34 21.46 -10.00
N ASP A 177 -18.96 21.92 -11.20
CA ASP A 177 -17.54 21.93 -11.60
C ASP A 177 -16.67 22.99 -10.90
N SER A 178 -17.18 24.19 -10.56
CA SER A 178 -16.35 25.23 -9.95
C SER A 178 -15.95 24.97 -8.49
N SER A 179 -16.86 24.41 -7.69
CA SER A 179 -16.58 24.06 -6.28
C SER A 179 -15.59 22.91 -6.16
N ASN A 180 -15.71 21.91 -7.04
CA ASN A 180 -14.82 20.75 -7.03
C ASN A 180 -13.39 21.09 -7.46
N ASP A 181 -13.22 22.01 -8.42
CA ASP A 181 -11.89 22.46 -8.85
C ASP A 181 -11.20 23.28 -7.76
N ALA A 182 -11.96 24.15 -7.09
CA ALA A 182 -11.45 24.86 -5.94
C ALA A 182 -11.01 23.86 -4.85
N ASP A 183 -11.85 22.90 -4.48
CA ASP A 183 -11.57 21.93 -3.41
C ASP A 183 -10.36 21.06 -3.73
N ARG A 184 -10.21 20.68 -5.00
CA ARG A 184 -9.02 19.98 -5.49
C ARG A 184 -7.77 20.84 -5.35
N ALA A 185 -7.84 22.15 -5.64
CA ALA A 185 -6.71 23.06 -5.43
C ALA A 185 -6.34 23.19 -3.93
N CYS A 186 -7.34 23.32 -3.06
CA CYS A 186 -7.14 23.34 -1.61
C CYS A 186 -6.47 22.05 -1.11
N LEU A 187 -6.93 20.88 -1.55
CA LEU A 187 -6.34 19.60 -1.18
C LEU A 187 -4.92 19.44 -1.71
N LYS A 188 -4.64 19.94 -2.90
CA LYS A 188 -3.29 19.94 -3.49
C LYS A 188 -2.32 20.78 -2.66
N ASP A 189 -2.76 21.92 -2.16
CA ASP A 189 -1.93 22.80 -1.34
C ASP A 189 -1.82 22.31 0.12
N LEU A 190 -2.82 21.58 0.62
CA LEU A 190 -2.75 20.87 1.90
C LEU A 190 -1.79 19.67 1.82
N TYR A 191 -1.73 18.99 0.67
CA TYR A 191 -0.98 17.75 0.48
C TYR A 191 0.52 17.90 0.79
N THR A 192 1.02 16.99 1.62
CA THR A 192 2.47 16.81 1.88
C THR A 192 2.88 15.38 1.57
N THR A 193 2.04 14.42 1.98
CA THR A 193 2.13 13.00 1.67
C THR A 193 0.72 12.40 1.68
N ASP A 194 0.55 11.21 1.10
CA ASP A 194 -0.59 10.35 1.38
C ASP A 194 -0.18 9.29 2.41
N PRO A 195 -0.71 9.34 3.66
CA PRO A 195 -0.36 8.35 4.67
C PRO A 195 -0.63 6.91 4.24
N ARG A 196 -1.59 6.67 3.33
CA ARG A 196 -1.90 5.33 2.81
C ARG A 196 -0.79 4.82 1.91
N ASP A 197 -0.17 5.70 1.11
CA ASP A 197 1.02 5.35 0.34
C ASP A 197 2.23 5.10 1.24
N ASP A 198 2.40 5.89 2.29
CA ASP A 198 3.45 5.65 3.29
C ASP A 198 3.28 4.29 3.97
N LYS A 199 2.05 3.93 4.35
CA LYS A 199 1.73 2.59 4.87
C LYS A 199 2.07 1.50 3.85
N ARG A 200 1.64 1.64 2.60
CA ARG A 200 1.96 0.67 1.52
C ARG A 200 3.46 0.50 1.32
N ARG A 201 4.21 1.60 1.30
CA ARG A 201 5.67 1.62 1.18
C ARG A 201 6.33 0.91 2.36
N ILE A 202 5.91 1.21 3.59
CA ILE A 202 6.39 0.57 4.82
C ILE A 202 6.14 -0.94 4.76
N GLU A 203 4.94 -1.36 4.38
CA GLU A 203 4.58 -2.78 4.27
C GLU A 203 5.43 -3.48 3.21
N LYS A 204 5.64 -2.86 2.05
CA LYS A 204 6.49 -3.43 0.99
C LYS A 204 7.95 -3.60 1.42
N VAL A 205 8.51 -2.60 2.12
CA VAL A 205 9.91 -2.64 2.58
C VAL A 205 10.10 -3.63 3.73
N LYS A 206 9.11 -3.79 4.61
CA LYS A 206 9.22 -4.61 5.82
C LYS A 206 8.54 -5.98 5.75
N GLY A 207 8.05 -6.41 4.58
CA GLY A 207 7.39 -7.71 4.39
C GLY A 207 5.93 -7.79 4.87
N GLY A 208 5.30 -6.63 5.14
CA GLY A 208 3.91 -6.51 5.59
C GLY A 208 3.69 -6.96 7.04
N PRO A 209 2.53 -6.65 7.63
CA PRO A 209 2.23 -7.07 9.00
C PRO A 209 1.83 -8.55 8.98
N LEU A 210 2.66 -9.41 9.60
CA LEU A 210 2.33 -10.81 9.83
C LEU A 210 1.14 -10.89 10.80
N LYS A 211 0.02 -11.48 10.39
CA LYS A 211 -1.23 -11.50 11.18
C LYS A 211 -1.01 -11.99 12.61
N ASP A 212 -0.20 -13.02 12.78
CA ASP A 212 0.10 -13.60 14.09
C ASP A 212 0.92 -12.65 15.00
N SER A 213 1.70 -11.73 14.42
CA SER A 213 2.61 -10.84 15.16
C SER A 213 1.91 -9.70 15.90
N TYR A 214 0.64 -9.42 15.57
CA TYR A 214 -0.17 -8.37 16.21
C TYR A 214 -1.53 -8.86 16.72
N ARG A 215 -1.95 -10.08 16.38
CA ARG A 215 -3.28 -10.58 16.78
C ARG A 215 -3.46 -10.66 18.30
N TRP A 216 -2.38 -10.97 19.03
CA TRP A 216 -2.36 -11.01 20.48
C TRP A 216 -2.81 -9.68 21.11
N THR A 217 -2.60 -8.55 20.42
CA THR A 217 -2.98 -7.23 20.91
C THR A 217 -4.49 -7.10 21.06
N PHE A 218 -5.30 -7.75 20.22
CA PHE A 218 -6.77 -7.71 20.37
C PHE A 218 -7.26 -8.48 21.60
N ASP A 219 -6.45 -9.42 22.10
CA ASP A 219 -6.75 -10.19 23.30
C ASP A 219 -6.21 -9.51 24.58
N ASN A 220 -5.32 -8.53 24.46
CA ASN A 220 -4.71 -7.81 25.58
C ASN A 220 -5.72 -6.90 26.29
N ASP A 221 -5.72 -6.93 27.62
CA ASP A 221 -6.71 -6.22 28.43
C ASP A 221 -6.64 -4.70 28.28
N GLN A 222 -5.44 -4.12 28.16
CA GLN A 222 -5.27 -2.67 27.94
C GLN A 222 -5.85 -2.24 26.59
N PHE A 223 -5.67 -3.06 25.56
CA PHE A 223 -6.25 -2.78 24.25
C PHE A 223 -7.78 -2.91 24.27
N LYS A 224 -8.32 -3.96 24.91
CA LYS A 224 -9.77 -4.15 25.07
C LYS A 224 -10.39 -2.99 25.86
N GLN A 225 -9.74 -2.58 26.94
CA GLN A 225 -10.14 -1.43 27.75
C GLN A 225 -10.28 -0.18 26.87
N TRP A 226 -9.23 0.17 26.13
CA TRP A 226 -9.27 1.28 25.19
C TRP A 226 -10.33 1.11 24.08
N ARG A 227 -10.49 -0.10 23.53
CA ARG A 227 -11.35 -0.34 22.37
C ARG A 227 -12.85 -0.30 22.69
N TYR A 228 -13.24 -0.71 23.89
CA TYR A 228 -14.64 -0.91 24.27
C TYR A 228 -15.13 0.01 25.39
N GLU A 229 -14.26 0.49 26.27
CA GLU A 229 -14.67 1.39 27.36
C GLU A 229 -14.76 2.84 26.88
N LYS A 230 -15.76 3.58 27.38
CA LYS A 230 -15.95 4.99 27.03
C LYS A 230 -14.98 5.94 27.75
N GLN A 231 -14.35 5.48 28.83
CA GLN A 231 -13.47 6.28 29.68
C GLN A 231 -11.99 6.22 29.28
N THR A 232 -11.65 5.45 28.25
CA THR A 232 -10.27 5.28 27.80
C THR A 232 -10.18 5.64 26.33
N GLN A 233 -9.79 6.86 26.02
CA GLN A 233 -9.79 7.37 24.65
C GLN A 233 -8.40 7.32 24.00
N LEU A 234 -7.33 7.29 24.80
CA LEU A 234 -5.96 7.25 24.32
C LEU A 234 -5.30 5.90 24.62
N LEU A 235 -4.73 5.27 23.59
CA LEU A 235 -3.84 4.11 23.73
C LEU A 235 -2.41 4.51 23.41
N TRP A 236 -1.51 4.38 24.38
CA TRP A 236 -0.09 4.56 24.17
C TRP A 236 0.61 3.21 23.96
N VAL A 237 1.08 2.96 22.74
CA VAL A 237 1.90 1.80 22.38
C VAL A 237 3.37 2.13 22.60
N LYS A 238 3.89 1.70 23.75
CA LYS A 238 5.27 1.92 24.19
C LYS A 238 6.16 0.76 23.76
N GLY A 239 7.31 1.06 23.18
CA GLY A 239 8.31 0.03 22.87
C GLY A 239 9.59 0.60 22.27
N ASP A 240 10.68 -0.12 22.43
CA ASP A 240 12.01 0.27 21.94
C ASP A 240 12.17 0.00 20.43
N PRO A 241 13.24 0.54 19.81
CA PRO A 241 13.51 0.31 18.40
C PRO A 241 13.50 -1.18 18.05
N GLY A 242 12.94 -1.49 16.89
CA GLY A 242 12.88 -2.88 16.42
C GLY A 242 11.73 -3.70 17.00
N GLN A 243 11.06 -3.31 18.10
CA GLN A 243 9.97 -4.09 18.74
C GLN A 243 8.66 -4.23 17.92
N GLY A 244 8.64 -3.76 16.68
CA GLY A 244 7.53 -3.98 15.75
C GLY A 244 6.31 -3.08 15.96
N LYS A 245 6.43 -1.95 16.67
CA LYS A 245 5.36 -0.91 16.82
C LYS A 245 4.70 -0.55 15.48
N LYS A 246 5.53 -0.27 14.48
CA LYS A 246 5.09 0.16 13.14
C LYS A 246 4.28 -0.93 12.43
N LEU A 247 4.71 -2.19 12.50
CA LEU A 247 3.97 -3.33 11.92
C LEU A 247 2.70 -3.67 12.72
N LEU A 248 2.74 -3.52 14.04
CA LEU A 248 1.57 -3.67 14.90
C LEU A 248 0.48 -2.66 14.51
N LEU A 249 0.82 -1.37 14.39
CA LEU A 249 -0.14 -0.35 13.97
C LEU A 249 -0.65 -0.59 12.54
N CYS A 250 0.19 -1.04 11.59
CA CYS A 250 -0.28 -1.46 10.27
C CYS A 250 -1.32 -2.59 10.35
N GLY A 251 -1.11 -3.57 11.23
CA GLY A 251 -2.04 -4.67 11.50
C GLY A 251 -3.36 -4.18 12.10
N ILE A 252 -3.31 -3.30 13.10
CA ILE A 252 -4.49 -2.69 13.72
C ILE A 252 -5.29 -1.90 12.67
N ILE A 253 -4.64 -1.03 11.90
CA ILE A 253 -5.30 -0.26 10.82
C ILE A 253 -6.00 -1.22 9.85
N LYS A 254 -5.32 -2.30 9.44
CA LYS A 254 -5.88 -3.28 8.51
C LYS A 254 -7.12 -3.98 9.06
N GLU A 255 -7.10 -4.41 10.32
CA GLU A 255 -8.25 -5.11 10.92
C GLU A 255 -9.40 -4.14 11.21
N VAL A 256 -9.12 -2.90 11.62
CA VAL A 256 -10.15 -1.86 11.78
C VAL A 256 -10.81 -1.59 10.43
N ASP A 257 -10.02 -1.27 9.40
CA ASP A 257 -10.51 -0.98 8.04
C ASP A 257 -11.34 -2.14 7.44
N GLN A 258 -11.00 -3.40 7.74
CA GLN A 258 -11.72 -4.58 7.27
C GLN A 258 -13.00 -4.89 8.06
N SER A 259 -13.08 -4.50 9.33
CA SER A 259 -14.18 -4.87 10.24
C SER A 259 -15.22 -3.78 10.41
N THR A 260 -14.92 -2.54 10.05
CA THR A 260 -15.86 -1.43 10.22
C THR A 260 -16.79 -1.21 9.04
N SER A 261 -18.05 -0.93 9.36
CA SER A 261 -19.03 -0.35 8.43
C SER A 261 -18.53 1.00 7.87
N LYS A 262 -19.10 1.46 6.75
CA LYS A 262 -18.83 2.77 6.11
C LYS A 262 -18.87 4.01 7.05
N TYR A 263 -19.29 3.85 8.30
CA TYR A 263 -19.51 4.91 9.29
C TYR A 263 -18.33 5.15 10.24
N VAL A 264 -17.25 4.36 10.16
CA VAL A 264 -16.07 4.58 11.01
C VAL A 264 -14.89 5.05 10.16
N ALA A 265 -14.36 6.23 10.46
CA ALA A 265 -13.19 6.78 9.78
C ALA A 265 -11.90 6.34 10.48
N VAL A 266 -10.82 6.13 9.72
CA VAL A 266 -9.51 5.80 10.28
C VAL A 266 -8.48 6.77 9.70
N SER A 267 -8.05 7.73 10.50
CA SER A 267 -7.00 8.68 10.12
C SER A 267 -5.67 8.29 10.75
N PHE A 268 -4.61 8.22 9.95
CA PHE A 268 -3.32 7.81 10.48
C PHE A 268 -2.14 8.53 9.84
N PHE A 269 -1.03 8.59 10.57
CA PHE A 269 0.23 9.18 10.13
C PHE A 269 1.43 8.40 10.66
N PHE A 270 2.48 8.28 9.84
CA PHE A 270 3.73 7.62 10.21
C PHE A 270 4.88 8.62 10.22
N CYS A 271 5.29 9.07 11.40
CA CYS A 271 6.46 9.94 11.53
C CYS A 271 7.73 9.21 11.05
N GLN A 272 8.61 9.96 10.39
CA GLN A 272 9.90 9.49 9.90
C GLN A 272 10.97 10.55 10.12
N ALA A 273 11.86 10.38 11.09
CA ALA A 273 12.83 11.41 11.49
C ALA A 273 13.74 11.84 10.32
N THR A 274 14.05 10.89 9.43
CA THR A 274 14.92 11.07 8.26
C THR A 274 14.23 11.76 7.08
N ASP A 275 12.90 11.92 7.10
CA ASP A 275 12.15 12.61 6.05
C ASP A 275 11.62 13.94 6.60
N THR A 276 12.18 15.05 6.10
CA THR A 276 11.82 16.41 6.55
C THR A 276 10.37 16.78 6.29
N ARG A 277 9.67 16.02 5.44
CA ARG A 277 8.24 16.17 5.18
C ARG A 277 7.37 15.47 6.21
N LEU A 278 7.94 14.59 7.04
CA LEU A 278 7.22 13.67 7.94
C LEU A 278 7.71 13.75 9.41
N ASN A 279 8.54 14.73 9.76
CA ASN A 279 9.21 14.79 11.06
C ASN A 279 8.84 16.02 11.91
N HIS A 280 7.73 16.69 11.62
CA HIS A 280 7.28 17.86 12.37
C HIS A 280 5.76 17.85 12.58
N ALA A 281 5.30 18.51 13.65
CA ALA A 281 3.90 18.42 14.09
C ALA A 281 2.89 18.89 13.03
N ALA A 282 3.19 19.98 12.32
CA ALA A 282 2.32 20.47 11.23
C ALA A 282 2.14 19.42 10.10
N ALA A 283 3.18 18.64 9.77
CA ALA A 283 3.04 17.57 8.78
C ALA A 283 2.13 16.44 9.26
N VAL A 284 2.21 16.08 10.55
CA VAL A 284 1.34 15.09 11.17
C VAL A 284 -0.12 15.51 11.00
N ILE A 285 -0.47 16.74 11.40
CA ILE A 285 -1.84 17.24 11.32
C ILE A 285 -2.30 17.38 9.87
N ARG A 286 -1.45 17.89 8.95
CA ARG A 286 -1.78 17.95 7.51
C ARG A 286 -2.10 16.57 6.96
N GLY A 287 -1.31 15.55 7.29
CA GLY A 287 -1.54 14.19 6.86
C GLY A 287 -2.83 13.60 7.43
N LEU A 288 -3.14 13.86 8.71
CA LEU A 288 -4.38 13.41 9.35
C LEU A 288 -5.62 14.08 8.75
N ILE A 289 -5.58 15.39 8.50
CA ILE A 289 -6.66 16.14 7.83
C ILE A 289 -6.86 15.59 6.42
N TYR A 290 -5.79 15.47 5.64
CA TYR A 290 -5.85 14.96 4.26
C TYR A 290 -6.47 13.57 4.21
N ASN A 291 -6.03 12.67 5.11
CA ASN A 291 -6.55 11.31 5.16
C ASN A 291 -8.03 11.24 5.61
N LEU A 292 -8.49 12.19 6.44
CA LEU A 292 -9.90 12.30 6.83
C LEU A 292 -10.78 12.81 5.72
N VAL A 293 -10.38 13.89 5.05
CA VAL A 293 -11.18 14.50 3.99
C VAL A 293 -11.38 13.53 2.83
N ASP A 294 -10.37 12.72 2.50
CA ASP A 294 -10.49 11.69 1.47
C ASP A 294 -11.57 10.64 1.82
N GLN A 295 -11.68 10.24 3.09
CA GLN A 295 -12.69 9.30 3.56
C GLN A 295 -14.06 9.94 3.76
N GLN A 296 -14.08 11.21 4.17
CA GLN A 296 -15.27 11.96 4.53
C GLN A 296 -15.25 13.34 3.82
N PRO A 297 -15.64 13.40 2.53
CA PRO A 297 -15.48 14.59 1.71
C PRO A 297 -16.17 15.85 2.24
N HIS A 298 -17.24 15.70 3.04
CA HIS A 298 -17.97 16.84 3.64
C HIS A 298 -17.08 17.70 4.57
N LEU A 299 -16.03 17.11 5.15
CA LEU A 299 -15.12 17.80 6.06
C LEU A 299 -14.22 18.83 5.34
N ILE A 300 -14.15 18.82 4.00
CA ILE A 300 -13.38 19.82 3.24
C ILE A 300 -13.84 21.24 3.56
N SER A 301 -15.11 21.43 3.90
CA SER A 301 -15.68 22.73 4.27
C SER A 301 -14.95 23.42 5.44
N HIS A 302 -14.44 22.65 6.40
CA HIS A 302 -13.63 23.17 7.52
C HIS A 302 -12.26 23.65 7.06
N VAL A 303 -11.64 22.91 6.13
CA VAL A 303 -10.37 23.30 5.51
C VAL A 303 -10.56 24.57 4.68
N ARG A 304 -11.63 24.65 3.88
CA ARG A 304 -11.98 25.82 3.06
C ARG A 304 -12.17 27.08 3.85
N ARG A 305 -12.82 27.01 5.01
CA ARG A 305 -13.07 28.17 5.88
C ARG A 305 -11.80 28.97 6.21
N GLN A 306 -10.66 28.29 6.34
CA GLN A 306 -9.36 28.92 6.55
C GLN A 306 -8.61 29.16 5.24
N TYR A 307 -8.62 28.17 4.35
CA TYR A 307 -7.91 28.25 3.08
C TYR A 307 -8.39 29.39 2.18
N ASP A 308 -9.68 29.69 2.16
CA ASP A 308 -10.25 30.77 1.34
C ASP A 308 -9.78 32.17 1.77
N LYS A 309 -9.29 32.29 3.01
CA LYS A 309 -8.79 33.55 3.57
C LYS A 309 -7.29 33.72 3.33
N SER A 310 -6.52 32.66 3.57
CA SER A 310 -5.05 32.72 3.65
C SER A 310 -4.34 32.01 2.49
N GLY A 311 -5.09 31.24 1.68
CA GLY A 311 -4.55 30.35 0.67
C GLY A 311 -3.53 29.36 1.24
N ARG A 312 -2.60 28.94 0.38
CA ARG A 312 -1.49 28.04 0.73
C ARG A 312 -0.65 28.51 1.92
N LYS A 313 -0.48 29.82 2.09
CA LYS A 313 0.36 30.40 3.15
C LYS A 313 -0.11 29.97 4.53
N GLY A 314 -1.42 29.83 4.73
CA GLY A 314 -1.98 29.36 6.01
C GLY A 314 -1.59 27.94 6.41
N PHE A 315 -0.99 27.14 5.52
CA PHE A 315 -0.50 25.79 5.83
C PHE A 315 1.02 25.71 5.94
N GLU A 316 1.76 26.78 5.62
CA GLU A 316 3.21 26.77 5.46
C GLU A 316 3.93 27.89 6.22
N ASP A 317 3.21 28.91 6.68
CA ASP A 317 3.79 30.03 7.42
C ASP A 317 4.04 29.70 8.91
N VAL A 318 4.52 30.70 9.66
CA VAL A 318 4.84 30.57 11.10
C VAL A 318 3.60 30.20 11.93
N ASN A 319 2.40 30.49 11.44
CA ASN A 319 1.13 30.19 12.11
C ASN A 319 0.47 28.91 11.57
N ALA A 320 1.17 28.12 10.74
CA ALA A 320 0.62 26.91 10.14
C ALA A 320 0.09 25.94 11.21
N TRP A 321 0.80 25.78 12.32
CA TRP A 321 0.34 24.92 13.42
C TRP A 321 -1.01 25.38 13.99
N GLU A 322 -1.16 26.66 14.30
CA GLU A 322 -2.41 27.22 14.84
C GLU A 322 -3.57 27.05 13.85
N ALA A 323 -3.34 27.32 12.57
CA ALA A 323 -4.36 27.15 11.54
C ALA A 323 -4.77 25.67 11.38
N LEU A 324 -3.78 24.76 11.29
CA LEU A 324 -4.02 23.33 11.06
C LEU A 324 -4.63 22.64 12.28
N SER A 325 -4.14 22.93 13.49
CA SER A 325 -4.70 22.38 14.73
C SER A 325 -6.16 22.81 14.90
N LYS A 326 -6.47 24.09 14.61
CA LYS A 326 -7.85 24.58 14.61
C LYS A 326 -8.73 23.88 13.58
N ILE A 327 -8.28 23.74 12.34
CA ILE A 327 -9.03 23.00 11.30
C ILE A 327 -9.30 21.57 11.76
N PHE A 328 -8.28 20.89 12.29
CA PHE A 328 -8.42 19.52 12.75
C PHE A 328 -9.41 19.40 13.91
N ILE A 329 -9.35 20.31 14.89
CA ILE A 329 -10.32 20.38 16.00
C ILE A 329 -11.74 20.63 15.48
N ASP A 330 -11.93 21.62 14.60
CA ASP A 330 -13.24 21.92 14.00
C ASP A 330 -13.82 20.69 13.27
N MET A 331 -12.96 19.89 12.61
CA MET A 331 -13.36 18.63 11.97
C MET A 331 -13.75 17.54 12.98
N LEU A 332 -13.05 17.44 14.12
CA LEU A 332 -13.40 16.48 15.18
C LEU A 332 -14.73 16.83 15.86
N GLU A 333 -15.08 18.11 15.89
CA GLU A 333 -16.34 18.64 16.43
C GLU A 333 -17.54 18.54 15.46
N ASP A 334 -17.31 18.11 14.21
CA ASP A 334 -18.37 18.00 13.22
C ASP A 334 -19.42 16.93 13.62
N SER A 335 -20.68 17.36 13.72
CA SER A 335 -21.81 16.50 14.09
C SER A 335 -22.08 15.31 13.15
N LEU A 336 -21.60 15.38 11.91
CA LEU A 336 -21.71 14.30 10.92
C LEU A 336 -20.58 13.28 11.04
N LEU A 337 -19.52 13.62 11.76
CA LEU A 337 -18.43 12.69 12.06
C LEU A 337 -18.88 11.75 13.19
N HIS A 338 -19.08 10.48 12.84
CA HIS A 338 -19.52 9.46 13.78
C HIS A 338 -18.34 8.98 14.62
N SER A 339 -17.82 7.77 14.39
CA SER A 339 -16.66 7.25 15.14
C SER A 339 -15.40 7.39 14.30
N ILE A 340 -14.31 7.80 14.93
CA ILE A 340 -13.01 7.95 14.28
C ILE A 340 -11.89 7.33 15.12
N TYR A 341 -10.98 6.64 14.44
CA TYR A 341 -9.68 6.25 14.98
C TYR A 341 -8.60 7.20 14.46
N VAL A 342 -7.86 7.84 15.36
CA VAL A 342 -6.71 8.69 15.02
C VAL A 342 -5.43 7.97 15.47
N ILE A 343 -4.52 7.68 14.54
CA ILE A 343 -3.35 6.84 14.79
C ILE A 343 -2.06 7.57 14.39
N ILE A 344 -1.20 7.86 15.36
CA ILE A 344 0.11 8.50 15.11
C ILE A 344 1.22 7.53 15.49
N ASN A 345 1.94 7.03 14.49
CA ASN A 345 3.08 6.16 14.73
C ASN A 345 4.37 6.95 14.95
N ALA A 346 5.13 6.55 15.97
CA ALA A 346 6.48 7.00 16.29
C ALA A 346 6.56 8.51 16.57
N LEU A 347 5.88 8.98 17.61
CA LEU A 347 5.99 10.37 18.10
C LEU A 347 7.45 10.78 18.36
N ASP A 348 8.31 9.84 18.77
CA ASP A 348 9.75 10.07 18.95
C ASP A 348 10.51 10.44 17.66
N GLU A 349 9.91 10.21 16.49
CA GLU A 349 10.46 10.59 15.19
C GLU A 349 9.98 11.99 14.73
N CYS A 350 9.15 12.67 15.50
CA CYS A 350 8.78 14.08 15.29
C CYS A 350 9.81 14.98 15.99
N THR A 351 10.70 15.59 15.21
CA THR A 351 11.86 16.34 15.71
C THR A 351 11.61 17.83 15.89
N LYS A 352 10.50 18.36 15.35
CA LYS A 352 10.08 19.76 15.52
C LYS A 352 8.66 19.84 16.06
N ASP A 353 8.44 20.74 17.01
CA ASP A 353 7.14 21.07 17.60
C ASP A 353 6.41 19.88 18.24
N LEU A 354 7.17 18.89 18.75
CA LEU A 354 6.63 17.68 19.36
C LEU A 354 5.78 17.99 20.61
N ASP A 355 6.18 18.99 21.39
CA ASP A 355 5.45 19.52 22.54
C ASP A 355 4.04 19.94 22.14
N LEU A 356 3.90 20.73 21.06
CA LEU A 356 2.59 21.14 20.56
C LEU A 356 1.71 19.95 20.16
N LEU A 357 2.32 18.93 19.53
CA LEU A 357 1.61 17.70 19.15
C LEU A 357 1.17 16.89 20.37
N LEU A 358 2.02 16.76 21.39
CA LEU A 358 1.69 16.07 22.63
C LEU A 358 0.58 16.79 23.39
N ASP A 359 0.62 18.12 23.45
CA ASP A 359 -0.43 18.94 24.06
C ASP A 359 -1.77 18.74 23.37
N LEU A 360 -1.80 18.73 22.03
CA LEU A 360 -3.02 18.45 21.28
C LEU A 360 -3.57 17.06 21.59
N VAL A 361 -2.73 16.01 21.55
CA VAL A 361 -3.16 14.63 21.81
C VAL A 361 -3.69 14.49 23.24
N THR A 362 -2.96 14.99 24.23
CA THR A 362 -3.31 14.84 25.65
C THR A 362 -4.59 15.61 25.98
N GLN A 363 -4.70 16.88 25.54
CA GLN A 363 -5.86 17.72 25.80
C GLN A 363 -7.11 17.25 25.07
N LYS A 364 -6.99 16.80 23.81
CA LYS A 364 -8.16 16.48 22.97
C LYS A 364 -8.60 15.02 23.06
N SER A 365 -7.75 14.13 23.57
CA SER A 365 -8.12 12.72 23.73
C SER A 365 -9.33 12.51 24.65
N SER A 366 -9.48 13.30 25.71
CA SER A 366 -10.57 13.14 26.69
C SER A 366 -11.84 13.94 26.36
N VAL A 367 -11.79 14.84 25.39
CA VAL A 367 -12.89 15.78 25.09
C VAL A 367 -13.96 15.15 24.22
N TYR A 368 -13.57 14.30 23.27
CA TYR A 368 -14.46 13.80 22.22
C TYR A 368 -14.68 12.27 22.37
N PRO A 369 -15.81 11.81 22.94
CA PRO A 369 -16.03 10.39 23.23
C PRO A 369 -16.06 9.49 21.99
N HIS A 370 -16.28 10.08 20.81
CA HIS A 370 -16.33 9.42 19.51
C HIS A 370 -14.97 9.31 18.81
N VAL A 371 -13.92 9.92 19.39
CA VAL A 371 -12.56 9.95 18.85
C VAL A 371 -11.64 9.07 19.69
N LYS A 372 -11.14 7.99 19.09
CA LYS A 372 -10.21 7.06 19.73
C LYS A 372 -8.80 7.26 19.19
N TRP A 373 -7.87 7.61 20.07
CA TRP A 373 -6.48 7.87 19.74
C TRP A 373 -5.59 6.65 19.98
N ILE A 374 -4.68 6.36 19.05
CA ILE A 374 -3.54 5.45 19.26
C ILE A 374 -2.26 6.20 18.93
N VAL A 375 -1.33 6.24 19.86
CA VAL A 375 0.00 6.80 19.61
C VAL A 375 1.06 5.76 19.91
N SER A 376 2.14 5.73 19.13
CA SER A 376 3.30 4.90 19.46
C SER A 376 4.55 5.74 19.62
N SER A 377 5.42 5.35 20.56
CA SER A 377 6.70 6.02 20.77
C SER A 377 7.73 5.09 21.42
N ARG A 378 8.99 5.51 21.45
CA ARG A 378 9.99 4.97 22.39
C ARG A 378 9.65 5.36 23.82
N SER A 379 10.28 4.67 24.76
CA SER A 379 10.20 4.92 26.21
C SER A 379 10.97 6.18 26.64
N TRP A 380 10.93 7.25 25.86
CA TRP A 380 11.59 8.52 26.19
C TRP A 380 10.84 9.24 27.31
N THR A 381 11.59 9.80 28.26
CA THR A 381 11.04 10.46 29.45
C THR A 381 10.09 11.60 29.09
N VAL A 382 10.50 12.49 28.18
CA VAL A 382 9.70 13.65 27.74
C VAL A 382 8.32 13.23 27.21
N ILE A 383 8.26 12.20 26.35
CA ILE A 383 6.99 11.71 25.80
C ILE A 383 6.19 10.98 26.88
N GLY A 384 6.87 10.22 27.74
CA GLY A 384 6.24 9.51 28.84
C GLY A 384 5.56 10.46 29.82
N GLU A 385 6.25 11.49 30.29
CA GLU A 385 5.73 12.49 31.23
C GLU A 385 4.49 13.21 30.65
N ALA A 386 4.55 13.63 29.38
CA ALA A 386 3.41 14.27 28.73
C ALA A 386 2.20 13.33 28.59
N LEU A 387 2.41 12.08 28.15
CA LEU A 387 1.30 11.14 27.97
C LEU A 387 0.75 10.61 29.30
N GLU A 388 1.56 10.47 30.34
CA GLU A 388 1.09 10.09 31.69
C GLU A 388 0.22 11.18 32.33
N ALA A 389 0.33 12.44 31.90
CA ALA A 389 -0.60 13.49 32.32
C ALA A 389 -2.03 13.30 31.75
N ALA A 390 -2.22 12.46 30.73
CA ALA A 390 -3.54 12.20 30.16
C ALA A 390 -4.38 11.28 31.06
N THR A 391 -5.57 11.74 31.45
CA THR A 391 -6.44 11.05 32.42
C THR A 391 -7.17 9.82 31.87
N GLN A 392 -7.43 9.76 30.56
CA GLN A 392 -8.21 8.70 29.89
C GLN A 392 -7.32 7.82 29.00
N LYS A 393 -6.21 7.33 29.55
CA LYS A 393 -5.18 6.58 28.83
C LYS A 393 -5.07 5.12 29.28
N ALA A 394 -4.81 4.23 28.31
CA ALA A 394 -4.24 2.90 28.53
C ALA A 394 -2.82 2.82 27.92
N THR A 395 -1.94 2.03 28.53
CA THR A 395 -0.56 1.84 28.05
C THR A 395 -0.34 0.39 27.65
N LEU A 396 0.00 0.17 26.37
CA LEU A 396 0.42 -1.13 25.85
C LEU A 396 1.94 -1.15 25.69
N SER A 397 2.63 -1.86 26.58
CA SER A 397 4.08 -2.02 26.50
C SER A 397 4.46 -3.26 25.68
N LEU A 398 5.22 -3.08 24.61
CA LEU A 398 5.67 -4.18 23.76
C LEU A 398 6.88 -4.89 24.40
N GLY A 399 6.62 -5.87 25.26
CA GLY A 399 7.63 -6.81 25.74
C GLY A 399 7.83 -7.99 24.79
N LEU A 400 9.01 -8.63 24.82
CA LEU A 400 9.26 -9.89 24.11
C LEU A 400 8.34 -11.05 24.56
N ASN A 401 7.78 -10.94 25.77
CA ASN A 401 6.92 -11.94 26.43
C ASN A 401 5.69 -12.36 25.61
N GLU A 402 5.09 -11.43 24.87
CA GLU A 402 3.78 -11.66 24.22
C GLU A 402 3.88 -12.06 22.74
N LYS A 403 5.01 -11.78 22.07
CA LYS A 403 5.22 -12.10 20.64
C LYS A 403 5.86 -13.45 20.41
N SER A 404 6.80 -13.85 21.26
CA SER A 404 7.44 -15.18 21.25
C SER A 404 6.41 -16.30 21.43
N THR A 405 5.37 -16.06 22.24
CA THR A 405 4.24 -16.98 22.44
C THR A 405 3.31 -17.06 21.23
N ALA A 406 3.20 -16.01 20.40
CA ALA A 406 2.32 -16.01 19.23
C ALA A 406 2.88 -16.83 18.05
N GLU A 407 4.18 -16.76 17.78
CA GLU A 407 4.83 -17.55 16.72
C GLU A 407 5.00 -19.02 17.12
N ALA A 408 5.25 -19.30 18.40
CA ALA A 408 5.36 -20.66 18.91
C ALA A 408 4.04 -21.46 18.82
N LYS A 409 2.86 -20.81 18.74
CA LYS A 409 1.55 -21.47 18.63
C LYS A 409 1.37 -22.35 17.37
N LYS A 410 2.28 -22.27 16.40
CA LYS A 410 2.30 -23.14 15.20
C LYS A 410 2.84 -24.54 15.46
N TYR A 411 3.43 -24.79 16.63
CA TYR A 411 4.07 -26.05 17.01
C TYR A 411 3.27 -26.78 18.10
N LYS A 412 3.48 -28.10 18.22
CA LYS A 412 2.86 -28.92 19.29
C LYS A 412 3.26 -28.38 20.67
N ALA A 413 2.41 -28.56 21.69
CA ALA A 413 2.53 -27.92 23.01
C ALA A 413 3.93 -28.03 23.64
N GLU A 414 4.53 -29.22 23.63
CA GLU A 414 5.87 -29.47 24.18
C GLU A 414 6.98 -28.70 23.43
N THR A 415 6.89 -28.64 22.10
CA THR A 415 7.84 -27.89 21.26
C THR A 415 7.59 -26.38 21.36
N ARG A 416 6.33 -25.95 21.50
CA ARG A 416 5.95 -24.55 21.67
C ARG A 416 6.56 -23.95 22.92
N ASP A 417 6.50 -24.66 24.04
CA ASP A 417 6.97 -24.12 25.32
C ASP A 417 8.51 -24.02 25.32
N ALA A 418 9.20 -24.99 24.72
CA ALA A 418 10.66 -24.94 24.51
C ALA A 418 11.08 -23.80 23.55
N ILE A 419 10.38 -23.62 22.43
CA ILE A 419 10.62 -22.52 21.48
C ILE A 419 10.37 -21.17 22.15
N SER A 420 9.25 -21.03 22.87
CA SER A 420 8.89 -19.78 23.54
C SER A 420 9.93 -19.40 24.60
N GLN A 421 10.32 -20.35 25.46
CA GLN A 421 11.36 -20.12 26.47
C GLN A 421 12.69 -19.74 25.82
N HIS A 422 13.08 -20.40 24.74
CA HIS A 422 14.32 -20.10 24.02
C HIS A 422 14.29 -18.71 23.36
N LEU A 423 13.18 -18.34 22.73
CA LEU A 423 13.02 -17.01 22.14
C LEU A 423 13.09 -15.91 23.22
N LEU A 424 12.50 -16.16 24.39
CA LEU A 424 12.50 -15.21 25.51
C LEU A 424 13.87 -15.01 26.14
N SER A 425 14.61 -16.09 26.37
CA SER A 425 15.93 -16.03 27.00
C SER A 425 17.00 -15.47 26.06
N ASN A 426 16.85 -15.63 24.74
CA ASN A 426 17.88 -15.27 23.77
C ASN A 426 17.60 -13.99 22.98
N ALA A 427 16.38 -13.48 22.92
CA ALA A 427 16.07 -12.29 22.10
C ALA A 427 16.58 -10.96 22.68
N GLN A 428 16.98 -10.89 23.96
CA GLN A 428 17.58 -9.70 24.61
C GLN A 428 16.87 -8.36 24.28
N GLY A 429 15.54 -8.32 24.43
CA GLY A 429 14.71 -7.16 24.12
C GLY A 429 14.41 -6.89 22.64
N THR A 430 14.97 -7.67 21.70
CA THR A 430 14.97 -7.32 20.27
C THR A 430 14.07 -8.21 19.41
N PHE A 431 12.97 -7.64 18.91
CA PHE A 431 12.02 -8.36 18.04
C PHE A 431 12.58 -8.71 16.65
N LEU A 432 13.55 -7.96 16.11
CA LEU A 432 14.21 -8.32 14.85
C LEU A 432 14.87 -9.70 14.96
N TRP A 433 15.48 -10.02 16.10
CA TRP A 433 16.07 -11.33 16.35
C TRP A 433 15.01 -12.42 16.33
N VAL A 434 13.87 -12.21 17.00
CA VAL A 434 12.74 -13.16 17.01
C VAL A 434 12.20 -13.40 15.60
N ALA A 435 12.01 -12.33 14.81
CA ALA A 435 11.54 -12.41 13.44
C ALA A 435 12.51 -13.19 12.53
N LEU A 436 13.82 -12.96 12.67
CA LEU A 436 14.85 -13.69 11.91
C LEU A 436 14.87 -15.18 12.26
N VAL A 437 14.81 -15.51 13.55
CA VAL A 437 14.73 -16.92 14.00
C VAL A 437 13.46 -17.58 13.49
N CYS A 438 12.33 -16.87 13.48
CA CYS A 438 11.07 -17.42 13.01
C CYS A 438 10.99 -17.56 11.48
N GLU A 439 11.62 -16.65 10.73
CA GLU A 439 11.80 -16.78 9.27
C GLU A 439 12.65 -18.01 8.93
N GLU A 440 13.73 -18.22 9.67
CA GLU A 440 14.64 -19.35 9.49
C GLU A 440 13.99 -20.68 9.89
N LEU A 441 13.21 -20.71 10.96
CA LEU A 441 12.36 -21.85 11.30
C LEU A 441 11.31 -22.15 10.22
N ALA A 442 10.69 -21.12 9.62
CA ALA A 442 9.74 -21.28 8.53
C ALA A 442 10.40 -21.79 7.25
N ASN A 443 11.63 -21.37 6.98
CA ASN A 443 12.43 -21.85 5.86
C ASN A 443 12.89 -23.30 6.09
N ALA A 444 13.36 -23.64 7.28
CA ALA A 444 13.73 -25.01 7.66
C ALA A 444 12.54 -25.98 7.59
N ALA A 445 11.33 -25.56 7.97
CA ALA A 445 10.13 -26.38 7.86
C ALA A 445 9.78 -26.77 6.40
N ARG A 446 10.23 -26.00 5.40
CA ARG A 446 10.06 -26.31 3.96
C ARG A 446 11.02 -27.39 3.48
N TRP A 447 12.17 -27.57 4.15
CA TRP A 447 13.19 -28.56 3.82
C TRP A 447 13.16 -29.65 4.90
N ARG A 448 12.47 -30.75 4.61
CA ARG A 448 11.96 -31.77 5.55
C ARG A 448 12.97 -32.54 6.45
N ASN A 449 14.11 -32.00 6.87
CA ASN A 449 15.19 -32.77 7.50
C ASN A 449 15.91 -32.12 8.71
N SER A 450 15.39 -31.08 9.34
CA SER A 450 16.04 -30.53 10.55
C SER A 450 15.04 -30.31 11.68
N SER A 451 15.32 -30.88 12.86
CA SER A 451 14.53 -30.65 14.07
C SER A 451 14.61 -29.16 14.43
N ALA A 452 13.47 -28.50 14.62
CA ALA A 452 13.41 -27.07 15.00
C ALA A 452 14.36 -26.72 16.16
N CYS A 453 14.54 -27.67 17.09
CA CYS A 453 15.45 -27.53 18.23
C CYS A 453 16.94 -27.41 17.84
N SER A 454 17.43 -28.12 16.83
CA SER A 454 18.84 -28.03 16.42
C SER A 454 19.14 -26.70 15.74
N LEU A 455 18.18 -26.17 14.98
CA LEU A 455 18.24 -24.84 14.40
C LEU A 455 18.31 -23.77 15.51
N LEU A 456 17.43 -23.86 16.51
CA LEU A 456 17.39 -22.93 17.64
C LEU A 456 18.69 -22.91 18.43
N THR A 457 19.27 -24.08 18.74
CA THR A 457 20.58 -24.15 19.42
C THR A 457 21.73 -23.61 18.58
N ALA A 458 21.59 -23.59 17.25
CA ALA A 458 22.58 -22.99 16.37
C ALA A 458 22.40 -21.47 16.23
N PHE A 459 21.28 -20.89 16.66
CA PHE A 459 21.05 -19.45 16.64
C PHE A 459 21.66 -18.79 17.89
N PRO A 460 22.52 -17.79 17.72
CA PRO A 460 23.15 -17.15 18.85
C PRO A 460 22.23 -16.16 19.56
N ALA A 461 22.41 -15.99 20.86
CA ALA A 461 21.65 -15.03 21.65
C ALA A 461 21.95 -13.57 21.25
N GLY A 462 20.89 -12.78 21.08
CA GLY A 462 20.98 -11.35 20.79
C GLY A 462 21.41 -11.03 19.35
N LEU A 463 21.18 -9.77 18.95
CA LEU A 463 21.60 -9.29 17.63
C LEU A 463 23.12 -9.18 17.50
N GLU A 464 23.85 -8.89 18.58
CA GLU A 464 25.29 -8.66 18.53
C GLU A 464 26.04 -9.89 18.02
N TYR A 465 25.80 -11.06 18.63
CA TYR A 465 26.44 -12.29 18.20
C TYR A 465 25.90 -12.76 16.84
N LEU A 466 24.62 -12.50 16.53
CA LEU A 466 24.07 -12.78 15.20
C LEU A 466 24.81 -11.97 14.11
N TYR A 467 24.99 -10.68 14.31
CA TYR A 467 25.78 -9.83 13.42
C TYR A 467 27.23 -10.29 13.35
N TYR A 468 27.85 -10.64 14.49
CA TYR A 468 29.20 -11.20 14.51
C TYR A 468 29.31 -12.45 13.61
N ARG A 469 28.35 -13.38 13.71
CA ARG A 469 28.31 -14.58 12.88
C ARG A 469 28.11 -14.26 11.40
N MET A 470 27.21 -13.33 11.06
CA MET A 470 27.01 -12.89 9.67
C MET A 470 28.27 -12.24 9.10
N ILE A 471 28.95 -11.40 9.89
CA ILE A 471 30.22 -10.79 9.52
C ILE A 471 31.31 -11.85 9.35
N GLU A 472 31.38 -12.85 10.23
CA GLU A 472 32.32 -13.97 10.10
C GLU A 472 32.06 -14.81 8.84
N GLN A 473 30.81 -15.05 8.47
CA GLN A 473 30.45 -15.71 7.21
C GLN A 473 30.89 -14.87 6.01
N VAL A 474 30.65 -13.56 6.04
CA VAL A 474 31.11 -12.62 5.02
C VAL A 474 32.63 -12.59 4.93
N ARG A 475 33.35 -12.65 6.07
CA ARG A 475 34.82 -12.67 6.11
C ARG A 475 35.41 -13.95 5.49
N LYS A 476 34.68 -15.06 5.53
CA LYS A 476 35.09 -16.36 4.97
C LYS A 476 34.65 -16.56 3.52
N SER A 477 33.83 -15.66 2.98
CA SER A 477 33.41 -15.67 1.58
C SER A 477 34.54 -15.20 0.65
N GLU A 478 34.56 -15.72 -0.58
CA GLU A 478 35.47 -15.26 -1.64
C GLU A 478 35.27 -13.76 -1.94
N ASP A 479 34.07 -13.22 -1.70
CA ASP A 479 33.72 -11.81 -1.91
C ASP A 479 33.96 -10.91 -0.67
N ALA A 480 34.71 -11.38 0.33
CA ALA A 480 34.90 -10.68 1.60
C ALA A 480 35.39 -9.24 1.44
N GLY A 481 36.31 -8.99 0.50
CA GLY A 481 36.84 -7.65 0.23
C GLY A 481 35.78 -6.70 -0.33
N PHE A 482 34.95 -7.20 -1.24
CA PHE A 482 33.85 -6.44 -1.85
C PHE A 482 32.74 -6.14 -0.85
N CYS A 483 32.33 -7.14 -0.07
CA CYS A 483 31.32 -6.98 0.97
C CYS A 483 31.76 -5.97 2.06
N LYS A 484 33.04 -5.98 2.47
CA LYS A 484 33.58 -5.01 3.44
C LYS A 484 33.52 -3.58 2.91
N ARG A 485 33.83 -3.35 1.63
CA ARG A 485 33.72 -2.03 1.00
C ARG A 485 32.28 -1.55 0.98
N ILE A 486 31.33 -2.39 0.58
CA ILE A 486 29.89 -2.07 0.63
C ILE A 486 29.47 -1.67 2.04
N LEU A 487 29.81 -2.47 3.05
CA LEU A 487 29.44 -2.19 4.44
C LEU A 487 30.09 -0.89 4.95
N GLY A 488 31.35 -0.63 4.61
CA GLY A 488 32.03 0.61 4.94
C GLY A 488 31.36 1.83 4.32
N ILE A 489 31.00 1.76 3.04
CA ILE A 489 30.27 2.83 2.34
C ILE A 489 28.92 3.08 3.00
N VAL A 490 28.13 2.02 3.26
CA VAL A 490 26.81 2.14 3.90
C VAL A 490 26.90 2.77 5.30
N LEU A 491 28.02 2.60 6.01
CA LEU A 491 28.25 3.22 7.32
C LEU A 491 28.67 4.69 7.24
N LEU A 492 29.33 5.10 6.15
CA LEU A 492 29.91 6.45 5.99
C LEU A 492 28.97 7.43 5.26
N VAL A 493 28.06 6.91 4.44
CA VAL A 493 27.16 7.73 3.63
C VAL A 493 26.11 8.46 4.47
N TYR A 494 26.03 9.78 4.27
CA TYR A 494 25.09 10.67 4.98
C TYR A 494 23.61 10.37 4.67
N ARG A 495 23.32 9.75 3.52
CA ARG A 495 21.97 9.37 3.08
C ARG A 495 21.92 7.93 2.60
N PRO A 496 20.73 7.28 2.63
CA PRO A 496 20.54 5.96 2.04
C PRO A 496 21.00 5.90 0.58
N VAL A 497 21.76 4.86 0.24
CA VAL A 497 22.31 4.61 -1.10
C VAL A 497 21.40 3.65 -1.86
N THR A 498 21.10 3.97 -3.12
CA THR A 498 20.33 3.08 -3.99
C THR A 498 21.20 1.98 -4.58
N LEU A 499 20.60 0.84 -4.96
CA LEU A 499 21.34 -0.26 -5.61
C LEU A 499 22.01 0.14 -6.93
N ALA A 500 21.54 1.21 -7.58
CA ALA A 500 22.14 1.75 -8.80
C ALA A 500 23.38 2.61 -8.52
N GLU A 501 23.43 3.27 -7.36
CA GLU A 501 24.57 4.09 -6.93
C GLU A 501 25.69 3.23 -6.32
N LEU A 502 25.32 2.08 -5.72
CA LEU A 502 26.24 1.22 -5.00
C LEU A 502 27.47 0.77 -5.82
N PRO A 503 27.36 0.34 -7.10
CA PRO A 503 28.52 -0.04 -7.90
C PRO A 503 29.52 1.10 -8.07
N ALA A 504 29.03 2.31 -8.34
CA ALA A 504 29.87 3.49 -8.53
C ALA A 504 30.61 3.91 -7.26
N LEU A 505 30.02 3.67 -6.08
CA LEU A 505 30.65 3.98 -4.79
C LEU A 505 31.66 2.91 -4.37
N VAL A 506 31.44 1.65 -4.73
CA VAL A 506 32.32 0.52 -4.37
C VAL A 506 33.59 0.47 -5.21
N GLU A 507 33.59 1.11 -6.38
CA GLU A 507 34.75 1.26 -7.27
C GLU A 507 35.65 2.46 -6.93
N ILE A 508 35.35 3.24 -5.88
CA ILE A 508 36.20 4.37 -5.48
C ILE A 508 37.57 3.84 -5.03
N PRO A 509 38.68 4.24 -5.68
CA PRO A 509 40.02 3.80 -5.30
C PRO A 509 40.41 4.24 -3.88
N GLU A 510 41.21 3.43 -3.19
CA GLU A 510 41.67 3.65 -1.80
C GLU A 510 42.42 4.97 -1.55
N TYR A 511 42.71 5.77 -2.58
CA TYR A 511 43.37 7.08 -2.42
C TYR A 511 42.40 8.27 -2.22
N ILE A 512 41.07 8.04 -2.24
CA ILE A 512 40.05 9.09 -2.07
C ILE A 512 39.34 9.02 -0.70
N THR A 513 39.60 7.97 0.08
CA THR A 513 39.22 7.84 1.51
C THR A 513 40.40 8.15 2.40
#